data_AF-A0A2W0EE22-F1
#
_entry.id   AF-A0A2W0EE22-F1
#
_cell.length_a   1.000
_cell.length_b   1.000
_cell.length_c   1.000
_cell.angle_alpha   90.00
_cell.angle_beta   90.00
_cell.angle_gamma   90.00
#
_symmetry.space_group_name_H-M   'P 1'
#
loop_
_entity.id
_entity.type
_entity.pdbx_description
1 polymer ?
#
loop_
_entity_poly.entity_id
_entity_poly.type
_entity_poly.pdbx_seq_one_letter_code
_entity_poly.pdbx_strand_id
1 'polypeptide(L)'
;MRAPLLLALPLLGLLSACSEPYDPQPLTSTGNATSQIGSAAVAQPLSGAVPTNPFMASNGSSYMHSDGYSSDTHPGPGPLGRDMQTSSRDGSRKPGGMCPIHTFDQQGRLVVLCANLMQFELQLLEPRTLKLLARYPLPPRPSTFHAL
;
A
#
# COMPACT_ATOMS: atom_id res chain seq x y z
N MET A 1 55.11 -0.10 -21.61
CA MET A 1 53.83 -0.01 -22.35
C MET A 1 52.74 -0.47 -21.39
N ARG A 2 51.83 0.43 -20.98
CA ARG A 2 50.80 0.20 -19.96
C ARG A 2 49.52 -0.29 -20.66
N ALA A 3 49.10 -1.52 -20.41
CA ALA A 3 47.79 -2.02 -20.85
C ALA A 3 46.77 -1.84 -19.71
N PRO A 4 45.61 -1.20 -19.94
CA PRO A 4 44.70 -0.83 -18.88
C PRO A 4 43.79 -2.00 -18.49
N LEU A 5 43.70 -2.18 -17.17
CA LEU A 5 42.57 -2.74 -16.44
C LEU A 5 41.29 -1.97 -16.84
N LEU A 6 40.18 -2.66 -17.14
CA LEU A 6 38.77 -2.25 -16.92
C LEU A 6 37.81 -3.05 -17.83
N LEU A 7 37.28 -4.16 -17.32
CA LEU A 7 36.11 -4.86 -17.90
C LEU A 7 35.41 -5.65 -16.79
N ALA A 8 34.85 -4.92 -15.81
CA ALA A 8 34.05 -5.52 -14.74
C ALA A 8 32.82 -4.65 -14.39
N LEU A 9 32.23 -3.97 -15.38
CA LEU A 9 31.12 -3.02 -15.16
C LEU A 9 29.74 -3.32 -15.80
N PRO A 10 29.40 -4.48 -16.40
CA PRO A 10 28.03 -4.68 -16.85
C PRO A 10 27.12 -5.34 -15.80
N LEU A 11 27.67 -5.96 -14.75
CA LEU A 11 26.87 -6.76 -13.82
C LEU A 11 26.18 -5.94 -12.71
N LEU A 12 26.70 -4.76 -12.36
CA LEU A 12 26.10 -3.90 -11.33
C LEU A 12 24.82 -3.19 -11.79
N GLY A 13 24.63 -3.00 -13.10
CA GLY A 13 23.47 -2.28 -13.64
C GLY A 13 22.17 -3.10 -13.60
N LEU A 14 22.26 -4.42 -13.68
CA LEU A 14 21.09 -5.31 -13.73
C LEU A 14 20.39 -5.48 -12.37
N LEU A 15 21.11 -5.35 -11.25
CA LEU A 15 20.51 -5.46 -9.91
C LEU A 15 19.66 -4.24 -9.54
N SER A 16 19.99 -3.06 -10.05
CA SER A 16 19.28 -1.81 -9.72
C SER A 16 17.86 -1.77 -10.30
N ALA A 17 17.61 -2.52 -11.39
CA ALA A 17 16.29 -2.58 -12.03
C ALA A 17 15.26 -3.42 -11.25
N CYS A 18 15.72 -4.28 -10.33
CA CYS A 18 14.85 -5.17 -9.54
C CYS A 18 14.56 -4.66 -8.12
N SER A 19 15.37 -3.73 -7.62
CA SER A 19 15.19 -3.14 -6.29
C SER A 19 14.28 -1.92 -6.33
N GLU A 20 13.49 -1.74 -5.27
CA GLU A 20 12.87 -0.45 -5.04
C GLU A 20 13.96 0.61 -4.86
N PRO A 21 13.88 1.76 -5.55
CA PRO A 21 15.00 2.71 -5.53
C PRO A 21 15.12 3.47 -4.20
N TYR A 22 14.09 3.41 -3.36
CA TYR A 22 14.07 4.06 -2.06
C TYR A 22 13.33 3.19 -1.06
N ASP A 23 13.91 3.08 0.14
CA ASP A 23 13.14 2.66 1.29
C ASP A 23 12.00 3.66 1.53
N PRO A 24 10.87 3.22 2.09
CA PRO A 24 9.81 4.13 2.48
C PRO A 24 10.33 5.23 3.41
N GLN A 25 9.93 6.46 3.15
CA GLN A 25 10.35 7.65 3.89
C GLN A 25 9.12 8.45 4.28
N PRO A 26 9.17 9.23 5.38
CA PRO A 26 8.14 10.22 5.65
C PRO A 26 7.96 11.18 4.46
N LEU A 27 6.71 11.56 4.15
CA LEU A 27 6.48 12.63 3.18
C LEU A 27 7.04 13.93 3.76
N THR A 28 7.89 14.61 2.99
CA THR A 28 8.27 15.99 3.30
C THR A 28 7.01 16.85 3.17
N SER A 29 6.53 17.39 4.29
CA SER A 29 5.41 18.35 4.22
C SER A 29 5.88 19.60 3.48
N THR A 30 5.45 19.75 2.23
CA THR A 30 5.64 20.99 1.45
C THR A 30 4.48 21.96 1.65
N GLY A 31 3.49 21.60 2.47
CA GLY A 31 2.33 22.42 2.78
C GLY A 31 2.53 23.27 4.03
N ASN A 32 1.90 24.45 4.07
CA ASN A 32 1.81 25.31 5.25
C ASN A 32 0.82 24.77 6.30
N ALA A 33 0.39 23.51 6.17
CA ALA A 33 -0.47 22.88 7.15
C ALA A 33 0.33 22.71 8.45
N THR A 34 -0.23 23.21 9.55
CA THR A 34 0.31 22.92 10.89
C THR A 34 0.38 21.42 11.07
N SER A 35 1.54 20.93 11.54
CA SER A 35 1.66 19.54 11.99
C SER A 35 0.55 19.29 13.01
N GLN A 36 -0.36 18.36 12.71
CA GLN A 36 -1.44 18.04 13.64
C GLN A 36 -0.85 17.32 14.85
N ILE A 37 -0.61 18.08 15.92
CA ILE A 37 -0.47 17.55 17.28
C ILE A 37 -1.90 17.30 17.78
N GLY A 38 -2.47 16.16 17.37
CA GLY A 38 -3.80 15.74 17.79
C GLY A 38 -3.81 15.22 19.24
N SER A 39 -4.97 15.26 19.89
CA SER A 39 -5.24 14.48 21.10
C SER A 39 -5.79 13.09 20.75
N ALA A 40 -5.77 12.16 21.69
CA ALA A 40 -6.32 10.82 21.46
C ALA A 40 -7.80 10.90 21.07
N ALA A 41 -8.19 10.19 20.00
CA ALA A 41 -9.59 10.06 19.62
C ALA A 41 -10.39 9.38 20.75
N VAL A 42 -11.52 9.98 21.14
CA VAL A 42 -12.48 9.37 22.07
C VAL A 42 -13.39 8.46 21.27
N ALA A 43 -13.39 7.16 21.58
CA ALA A 43 -14.22 6.19 20.86
C ALA A 43 -15.72 6.48 21.05
N GLN A 44 -16.45 6.60 19.95
CA GLN A 44 -17.92 6.69 19.92
C GLN A 44 -18.48 5.54 19.08
N PRO A 45 -18.58 4.32 19.64
CA PRO A 45 -19.00 3.15 18.89
C PRO A 45 -20.47 3.28 18.46
N LEU A 46 -20.75 2.88 17.22
CA LEU A 46 -22.11 2.73 16.73
C LEU A 46 -22.71 1.42 17.25
N SER A 47 -24.00 1.43 17.58
CA SER A 47 -24.72 0.22 18.00
C SER A 47 -24.97 -0.71 16.82
N GLY A 48 -24.90 -2.02 17.06
CA GLY A 48 -25.13 -3.05 16.04
C GLY A 48 -23.86 -3.81 15.68
N ALA A 49 -24.01 -4.83 14.84
CA ALA A 49 -22.91 -5.62 14.32
C ALA A 49 -23.21 -6.03 12.89
N VAL A 50 -22.20 -5.94 12.02
CA VAL A 50 -22.29 -6.44 10.65
C VAL A 50 -21.84 -7.90 10.64
N PRO A 51 -22.61 -8.83 10.04
CA PRO A 51 -22.19 -10.22 9.91
C PRO A 51 -20.84 -10.35 9.21
N THR A 52 -19.97 -11.23 9.71
CA THR A 52 -18.66 -11.49 9.12
C THR A 52 -18.74 -12.62 8.10
N ASN A 53 -18.00 -12.52 7.00
CA ASN A 53 -17.86 -13.62 6.05
C ASN A 53 -16.87 -14.67 6.61
N PRO A 54 -17.25 -15.97 6.72
CA PRO A 54 -16.40 -16.98 7.34
C PRO A 54 -15.14 -17.33 6.52
N PHE A 55 -15.06 -16.90 5.26
CA PHE A 55 -13.94 -17.18 4.35
C PHE A 55 -13.08 -15.94 4.06
N MET A 56 -13.34 -14.82 4.70
CA MET A 56 -12.55 -13.58 4.56
C MET A 56 -12.00 -13.14 5.91
N ALA A 57 -11.11 -12.14 5.90
CA ALA A 57 -10.66 -11.49 7.13
C ALA A 57 -11.84 -10.85 7.89
N SER A 58 -11.65 -10.54 9.17
CA SER A 58 -12.66 -9.87 9.98
C SER A 58 -13.04 -8.49 9.41
N ASN A 59 -14.25 -8.02 9.72
CA ASN A 59 -14.67 -6.65 9.42
C ASN A 59 -13.63 -5.65 9.97
N GLY A 60 -13.39 -4.59 9.20
CA GLY A 60 -12.28 -3.65 9.37
C GLY A 60 -10.99 -4.05 8.62
N SER A 61 -10.91 -5.26 8.06
CA SER A 61 -9.70 -5.73 7.35
C SER A 61 -9.97 -6.49 6.06
N SER A 62 -11.23 -6.87 5.78
CA SER A 62 -11.60 -7.67 4.58
C SER A 62 -12.13 -6.86 3.41
N TYR A 63 -12.59 -5.62 3.61
CA TYR A 63 -13.27 -4.83 2.58
C TYR A 63 -12.76 -3.40 2.57
N MET A 64 -12.76 -2.76 1.39
CA MET A 64 -12.35 -1.36 1.24
C MET A 64 -13.30 -0.37 1.95
N HIS A 65 -14.55 -0.79 2.17
CA HIS A 65 -15.59 -0.04 2.88
C HIS A 65 -15.87 -0.67 4.26
N SER A 66 -14.81 -1.07 4.95
CA SER A 66 -14.81 -1.72 6.27
C SER A 66 -15.39 -3.13 6.34
N ASP A 67 -16.55 -3.40 5.75
CA ASP A 67 -17.24 -4.69 5.88
C ASP A 67 -18.01 -5.09 4.62
N GLY A 68 -18.64 -6.27 4.67
CA GLY A 68 -19.38 -6.85 3.55
C GLY A 68 -20.69 -6.12 3.19
N TYR A 69 -21.13 -5.17 4.02
CA TYR A 69 -22.31 -4.32 3.76
C TYR A 69 -21.91 -2.91 3.34
N SER A 70 -20.61 -2.61 3.23
CA SER A 70 -20.08 -1.28 2.96
C SER A 70 -20.64 -0.23 3.93
N SER A 71 -20.67 -0.54 5.23
CA SER A 71 -21.25 0.38 6.21
C SER A 71 -20.42 1.65 6.43
N ASP A 72 -19.16 1.66 5.99
CA ASP A 72 -18.13 2.65 6.32
C ASP A 72 -17.92 2.84 7.84
N THR A 73 -18.32 1.84 8.65
CA THR A 73 -18.06 1.79 10.09
C THR A 73 -16.82 0.96 10.40
N HIS A 74 -15.83 1.59 11.02
CA HIS A 74 -14.53 0.97 11.27
C HIS A 74 -14.44 0.51 12.73
N PRO A 75 -14.31 -0.81 13.02
CA PRO A 75 -14.23 -1.31 14.40
C PRO A 75 -12.88 -1.05 15.09
N GLY A 76 -11.86 -0.64 14.32
CA GLY A 76 -10.52 -0.35 14.84
C GLY A 76 -10.44 1.00 15.56
N PRO A 77 -9.50 1.17 16.51
CA PRO A 77 -9.26 2.46 17.15
C PRO A 77 -8.71 3.47 16.13
N GLY A 78 -9.11 4.73 16.27
CA GLY A 78 -8.50 5.84 15.55
C GLY A 78 -7.10 6.20 16.10
N PRO A 79 -6.36 7.10 15.42
CA PRO A 79 -5.06 7.57 15.89
C PRO A 79 -5.13 8.17 17.31
N LEU A 80 -4.16 7.83 18.15
CA LEU A 80 -4.11 8.25 19.56
C LEU A 80 -3.40 9.61 19.78
N GLY A 81 -2.84 10.21 18.72
CA GLY A 81 -2.16 11.51 18.82
C GLY A 81 -0.80 11.50 19.55
N ARG A 82 -0.36 10.34 20.08
CA ARG A 82 0.93 10.20 20.78
C ARG A 82 2.00 9.71 19.82
N ASP A 83 3.06 10.51 19.66
CA ASP A 83 4.24 10.19 18.84
C ASP A 83 3.88 9.62 17.45
N MET A 84 2.87 10.21 16.79
CA MET A 84 2.42 9.74 15.49
C MET A 84 3.55 9.87 14.47
N GLN A 85 3.84 8.77 13.79
CA GLN A 85 4.81 8.72 12.71
C GLN A 85 4.08 8.49 11.39
N THR A 86 4.49 9.23 10.36
CA THR A 86 4.03 9.03 8.99
C THR A 86 5.18 8.41 8.21
N SER A 87 4.95 7.23 7.66
CA SER A 87 5.80 6.64 6.62
C SER A 87 5.03 6.66 5.31
N SER A 88 5.74 6.82 4.20
CA SER A 88 5.15 6.80 2.87
C SER A 88 6.04 6.10 1.88
N ARG A 89 5.40 5.58 0.84
CA ARG A 89 6.06 4.92 -0.29
C ARG A 89 5.35 5.33 -1.56
N ASP A 90 6.13 5.65 -2.58
CA ASP A 90 5.60 5.75 -3.94
C ASP A 90 5.32 4.35 -4.50
N GLY A 91 4.05 3.98 -4.55
CA GLY A 91 3.59 2.66 -4.98
C GLY A 91 3.51 2.47 -6.50
N SER A 92 3.51 3.55 -7.29
CA SER A 92 3.45 3.47 -8.76
C SER A 92 4.00 4.74 -9.42
N ARG A 93 5.18 4.61 -10.02
CA ARG A 93 5.83 5.68 -10.81
C ARG A 93 5.23 5.89 -12.19
N LYS A 94 4.32 4.99 -12.62
CA LYS A 94 3.61 5.15 -13.89
C LYS A 94 2.46 6.15 -13.69
N PRO A 95 2.20 7.04 -14.67
CA PRO A 95 1.07 7.95 -14.63
C PRO A 95 -0.24 7.23 -14.30
N GLY A 96 -1.12 7.89 -13.54
CA GLY A 96 -2.38 7.31 -13.06
C GLY A 96 -2.21 6.23 -11.99
N GLY A 97 -1.03 6.14 -11.36
CA GLY A 97 -0.73 5.23 -10.27
C GLY A 97 -1.64 5.45 -9.05
N MET A 98 -2.44 4.45 -8.68
CA MET A 98 -3.25 4.46 -7.46
C MET A 98 -3.25 3.08 -6.80
N CYS A 99 -3.31 3.03 -5.47
CA CYS A 99 -3.43 1.78 -4.72
C CYS A 99 -4.67 1.84 -3.80
N PRO A 100 -5.90 1.69 -4.35
CA PRO A 100 -7.14 1.99 -3.62
C PRO A 100 -7.53 0.94 -2.59
N ILE A 101 -7.17 -0.32 -2.81
CA ILE A 101 -7.62 -1.44 -1.98
C ILE A 101 -6.42 -2.01 -1.23
N HIS A 102 -6.60 -2.22 0.06
CA HIS A 102 -5.61 -2.81 0.95
C HIS A 102 -6.30 -3.83 1.87
N THR A 103 -5.59 -4.90 2.20
CA THR A 103 -6.00 -5.92 3.17
C THR A 103 -4.76 -6.55 3.80
N PHE A 104 -4.91 -7.49 4.73
CA PHE A 104 -3.81 -8.18 5.38
C PHE A 104 -3.90 -9.68 5.14
N ASP A 105 -2.75 -10.31 4.94
CA ASP A 105 -2.68 -11.77 4.93
C ASP A 105 -2.61 -12.35 6.36
N GLN A 106 -2.61 -13.69 6.45
CA GLN A 106 -2.55 -14.39 7.74
C GLN A 106 -1.25 -14.14 8.53
N GLN A 107 -0.18 -13.65 7.88
CA GLN A 107 1.06 -13.26 8.54
C GLN A 107 1.06 -11.78 8.94
N GLY A 108 -0.03 -11.05 8.72
CA GLY A 108 -0.15 -9.62 8.99
C GLY A 108 0.58 -8.74 7.99
N ARG A 109 0.98 -9.28 6.84
CA ARG A 109 1.60 -8.49 5.76
C ARG A 109 0.50 -7.75 4.99
N LEU A 110 0.82 -6.55 4.53
CA LEU A 110 -0.12 -5.70 3.81
C LEU A 110 -0.18 -6.13 2.34
N VAL A 111 -1.36 -6.48 1.86
CA VAL A 111 -1.63 -6.78 0.45
C VAL A 111 -2.39 -5.60 -0.15
N VAL A 112 -1.83 -4.95 -1.16
CA VAL A 112 -2.45 -3.81 -1.83
C VAL A 112 -2.69 -4.11 -3.31
N LEU A 113 -3.86 -3.73 -3.81
CA LEU A 113 -4.13 -3.67 -5.23
C LEU A 113 -3.70 -2.29 -5.73
N CYS A 114 -2.74 -2.27 -6.64
CA CYS A 114 -2.31 -1.08 -7.33
C CYS A 114 -2.70 -1.13 -8.80
N ALA A 115 -3.00 0.03 -9.36
CA ALA A 115 -3.35 0.23 -10.76
C ALA A 115 -2.56 1.40 -11.31
N ASN A 116 -2.28 1.37 -12.60
CA ASN A 116 -1.88 2.52 -13.39
C ASN A 116 -2.65 2.49 -14.71
N LEU A 117 -2.39 3.44 -15.61
CA LEU A 117 -3.10 3.53 -16.89
C LEU A 117 -3.00 2.27 -17.77
N MET A 118 -2.04 1.37 -17.51
CA MET A 118 -1.76 0.22 -18.36
C MET A 118 -2.08 -1.13 -17.72
N GLN A 119 -1.99 -1.26 -16.39
CA GLN A 119 -2.07 -2.56 -15.72
C GLN A 119 -2.57 -2.45 -14.27
N PHE A 120 -3.09 -3.57 -13.78
CA PHE A 120 -3.32 -3.82 -12.36
C PHE A 120 -2.24 -4.77 -11.83
N GLU A 121 -1.88 -4.64 -10.56
CA GLU A 121 -0.96 -5.54 -9.88
C GLU A 121 -1.29 -5.62 -8.39
N LEU A 122 -0.98 -6.76 -7.78
CA LEU A 122 -0.93 -6.88 -6.33
C LEU A 122 0.49 -6.58 -5.86
N GLN A 123 0.61 -5.82 -4.78
CA GLN A 123 1.87 -5.65 -4.08
C GLN A 123 1.72 -6.18 -2.65
N LEU A 124 2.72 -6.94 -2.21
CA LEU A 124 2.84 -7.38 -0.83
C LEU A 124 3.86 -6.50 -0.14
N LEU A 125 3.48 -5.85 0.95
CA LEU A 125 4.29 -4.89 1.68
C LEU A 125 4.46 -5.35 3.13
N GLU A 126 5.61 -5.03 3.72
CA GLU A 126 5.75 -5.05 5.17
C GLU A 126 4.90 -3.89 5.76
N PRO A 127 4.04 -4.13 6.75
CA PRO A 127 2.98 -3.18 7.16
C PRO A 127 3.46 -1.91 7.89
N ARG A 128 4.63 -1.93 8.53
CA ARG A 128 5.16 -0.79 9.31
C ARG A 128 6.10 0.08 8.48
N THR A 129 6.99 -0.59 7.77
CA THR A 129 7.99 0.05 6.92
C THR A 129 7.37 0.44 5.60
N LEU A 130 6.38 -0.31 5.07
CA LEU A 130 5.87 -0.24 3.69
C LEU A 130 6.84 -0.81 2.65
N LYS A 131 7.89 -1.53 3.07
CA LYS A 131 8.86 -2.14 2.16
C LYS A 131 8.17 -3.14 1.24
N LEU A 132 8.40 -3.06 -0.06
CA LEU A 132 7.90 -4.05 -1.00
C LEU A 132 8.58 -5.41 -0.82
N LEU A 133 7.76 -6.43 -0.59
CA LEU A 133 8.17 -7.82 -0.44
C LEU A 133 7.97 -8.62 -1.74
N ALA A 134 6.88 -8.35 -2.47
CA ALA A 134 6.60 -9.00 -3.74
C ALA A 134 5.64 -8.17 -4.61
N ARG A 135 5.69 -8.38 -5.93
CA ARG A 135 4.69 -7.91 -6.89
C ARG A 135 4.11 -9.08 -7.67
N TYR A 136 2.83 -8.98 -7.98
CA TYR A 136 2.15 -9.93 -8.84
C TYR A 136 1.33 -9.16 -9.89
N PRO A 137 1.74 -9.14 -11.17
CA PRO A 137 0.95 -8.50 -12.21
C PRO A 137 -0.36 -9.25 -12.40
N LEU A 138 -1.46 -8.51 -12.46
CA LEU A 138 -2.76 -9.07 -12.78
C LEU A 138 -2.99 -9.01 -14.29
N PRO A 139 -3.80 -9.93 -14.83
CA PRO A 139 -4.23 -9.84 -16.23
C PRO A 139 -4.83 -8.46 -16.51
N PRO A 140 -4.63 -7.92 -17.72
CA PRO A 140 -5.31 -6.69 -18.11
C PRO A 140 -6.81 -6.89 -17.96
N ARG A 141 -7.47 -5.91 -17.34
CA ARG A 141 -8.93 -5.89 -17.31
C ARG A 141 -9.39 -5.72 -18.76
N PRO A 142 -10.30 -6.55 -19.29
CA PRO A 142 -11.00 -6.21 -20.52
C PRO A 142 -11.92 -5.02 -20.20
N SER A 143 -11.38 -3.80 -20.25
CA SER A 143 -12.07 -2.56 -19.93
C SER A 143 -12.67 -1.87 -21.16
N THR A 144 -12.91 -2.63 -22.24
CA THR A 144 -13.54 -2.20 -23.49
C THR A 144 -14.46 -3.30 -24.04
N PHE A 145 -15.28 -2.95 -25.04
CA PHE A 145 -16.27 -3.70 -25.84
C PHE A 145 -16.28 -5.26 -25.83
N HIS A 146 -15.19 -5.94 -25.51
CA HIS A 146 -15.10 -7.39 -25.30
C HIS A 146 -15.78 -7.92 -24.03
N ALA A 147 -16.21 -7.05 -23.10
CA ALA A 147 -16.95 -7.44 -21.90
C ALA A 147 -18.48 -7.47 -22.10
N LEU A 148 -18.97 -7.16 -23.31
CA LEU A 148 -20.36 -7.32 -23.76
C LEU A 148 -20.44 -8.50 -24.74
#